data_AF-A0A9W9SFR1-F1
#
_entry.id   AF-A0A9W9SFR1-F1
#
_cell.length_a   1.000
_cell.length_b   1.000
_cell.length_c   1.000
_cell.angle_alpha   90.00
_cell.angle_beta   90.00
_cell.angle_gamma   90.00
#
_symmetry.space_group_name_H-M   'P 1'
#
loop_
_entity.id
_entity.type
_entity.pdbx_description
1 polymer ?
#
loop_
_entity_poly.entity_id
_entity_poly.type
_entity_poly.pdbx_seq_one_letter_code
_entity_poly.pdbx_strand_id
1 'polypeptide(L)'
;MFQSPLDSTSREEVFLVQDIEAQDLDTRTLELTQDVGDLKLTVTVSRFTPRDTDKTALAWTDEQGQEHSFEMAPYCLNNVKQDVLNMRNYAFEARGPYIDSILANANDITRKFVAAAQQYISTKKNTLLEQAIELWTTTRLTERVWRICGNETLGMDPISDKTCPDFGIIPVTPIMDTQLDQIVIREILLPLRNRILYKLDGRLKEPKRDEWFENFLIIFILLSSIEACSVHGEKFAKEFGLRRRYADMEEFNSYFHSCRILLAHFHIALNGSTPLTIDWLSPKADKLAVLTLEQKRFLEAAKPMIAEEGM
;
A
#
# COMPACT_ATOMS: atom_id res chain seq x y z
N MET A 1 21.16 -14.25 -2.06
CA MET A 1 19.73 -14.49 -1.78
C MET A 1 19.57 -14.19 -0.30
N PHE A 2 19.24 -12.95 0.05
CA PHE A 2 18.98 -12.60 1.45
C PHE A 2 17.53 -13.00 1.74
N GLN A 3 17.33 -13.97 2.64
CA GLN A 3 16.01 -14.22 3.22
C GLN A 3 15.74 -13.10 4.21
N SER A 4 14.66 -12.36 3.98
CA SER A 4 14.19 -11.40 4.96
C SER A 4 13.75 -12.17 6.20
N PRO A 5 13.96 -11.66 7.44
CA PRO A 5 13.27 -12.19 8.62
C PRO A 5 11.73 -12.19 8.47
N LEU A 6 11.20 -11.45 7.48
CA LEU A 6 9.80 -11.39 7.07
C LEU A 6 9.34 -12.60 6.23
N ASP A 7 10.25 -13.35 5.59
CA ASP A 7 9.84 -14.47 4.75
C ASP A 7 9.30 -15.60 5.65
N SER A 8 8.00 -15.89 5.56
CA SER A 8 7.38 -16.99 6.30
C SER A 8 7.73 -18.36 5.74
N THR A 9 8.34 -18.40 4.54
CA THR A 9 8.64 -19.64 3.83
C THR A 9 9.77 -19.43 2.81
N SER A 10 10.45 -20.51 2.45
CA SER A 10 11.39 -20.56 1.32
C SER A 10 10.80 -21.20 0.05
N ARG A 11 9.47 -21.45 0.02
CA ARG A 11 8.79 -22.12 -1.09
C ARG A 11 8.77 -21.27 -2.35
N GLU A 12 9.38 -21.77 -3.41
CA GLU A 12 9.38 -21.09 -4.71
C GLU A 12 7.96 -20.92 -5.25
N GLU A 13 7.07 -21.88 -5.00
CA GLU A 13 5.67 -21.87 -5.42
C GLU A 13 4.94 -20.60 -4.94
N VAL A 14 5.19 -20.18 -3.69
CA VAL A 14 4.60 -18.96 -3.10
C VAL A 14 5.10 -17.71 -3.82
N PHE A 15 6.41 -17.61 -4.04
CA PHE A 15 6.98 -16.47 -4.75
C PHE A 15 6.62 -16.49 -6.23
N LEU A 16 6.39 -17.64 -6.86
CA LEU A 16 5.94 -17.71 -8.25
C LEU A 16 4.42 -17.53 -8.41
N VAL A 17 3.69 -17.31 -7.31
CA VAL A 17 2.22 -17.15 -7.31
C VAL A 17 1.57 -18.40 -7.93
N GLN A 18 1.97 -19.56 -7.41
CA GLN A 18 1.49 -20.88 -7.82
C GLN A 18 0.88 -21.61 -6.62
N ASP A 19 0.03 -22.58 -6.93
CA ASP A 19 -0.57 -23.45 -5.90
C ASP A 19 0.51 -24.30 -5.23
N ILE A 20 0.45 -24.38 -3.90
CA ILE A 20 1.23 -25.37 -3.15
C ILE A 20 0.50 -26.71 -3.29
N GLU A 21 1.26 -27.79 -3.43
CA GLU A 21 0.69 -29.15 -3.46
C GLU A 21 -0.08 -29.44 -2.16
N ALA A 22 -1.38 -29.68 -2.31
CA ALA A 22 -2.28 -29.96 -1.20
C ALA A 22 -2.05 -31.38 -0.66
N GLN A 23 -2.13 -31.53 0.66
CA GLN A 23 -2.03 -32.81 1.35
C GLN A 23 -3.30 -33.66 1.15
N ASP A 24 -4.45 -33.01 1.04
CA ASP A 24 -5.75 -33.61 0.77
C ASP A 24 -6.57 -32.74 -0.21
N LEU A 25 -7.69 -33.30 -0.71
CA LEU A 25 -8.65 -32.56 -1.52
C LEU A 25 -9.68 -31.80 -0.66
N ASP A 26 -9.49 -31.68 0.66
CA ASP A 26 -10.39 -30.92 1.53
C ASP A 26 -10.21 -29.43 1.24
N THR A 27 -11.06 -28.92 0.35
CA THR A 27 -11.08 -27.51 -0.04
C THR A 27 -12.11 -26.78 0.80
N ARG A 28 -11.67 -25.71 1.45
CA ARG A 28 -12.54 -24.83 2.24
C ARG A 28 -12.56 -23.44 1.65
N THR A 29 -13.66 -22.73 1.84
CA THR A 29 -13.79 -21.33 1.43
C THR A 29 -13.74 -20.44 2.66
N LEU A 30 -12.88 -19.42 2.62
CA LEU A 30 -12.74 -18.43 3.67
C LEU A 30 -13.21 -17.06 3.20
N GLU A 31 -13.79 -16.30 4.13
CA GLU A 31 -13.99 -14.87 3.98
C GLU A 31 -12.96 -14.13 4.84
N LEU A 32 -12.16 -13.28 4.21
CA LEU A 32 -11.08 -12.52 4.82
C LEU A 32 -11.40 -11.02 4.79
N THR A 33 -10.87 -10.27 5.76
CA THR A 33 -10.96 -8.82 5.77
C THR A 33 -9.69 -8.19 6.38
N GLN A 34 -9.44 -6.93 6.05
CA GLN A 34 -8.46 -6.07 6.72
C GLN A 34 -9.13 -4.95 7.55
N ASP A 35 -10.43 -5.11 7.82
CA ASP A 35 -11.25 -4.13 8.56
C ASP A 35 -11.26 -2.74 7.90
N VAL A 36 -11.30 -2.73 6.56
CA VAL A 36 -11.37 -1.50 5.76
C VAL A 36 -12.68 -1.49 4.98
N GLY A 37 -13.63 -0.70 5.48
CA GLY A 37 -15.03 -0.75 5.03
C GLY A 37 -15.70 -2.08 5.36
N ASP A 38 -16.79 -2.40 4.67
CA ASP A 38 -17.53 -3.67 4.84
C ASP A 38 -17.09 -4.75 3.82
N LEU A 39 -15.85 -4.63 3.32
CA LEU A 39 -15.35 -5.47 2.24
C LEU A 39 -14.81 -6.80 2.76
N LYS A 40 -15.03 -7.83 1.94
CA LYS A 40 -14.55 -9.19 2.18
C LYS A 40 -13.87 -9.75 0.94
N LEU A 41 -12.72 -10.39 1.16
CA LEU A 41 -12.03 -11.18 0.15
C LEU A 41 -12.42 -12.65 0.34
N THR A 42 -12.92 -13.30 -0.71
CA THR A 42 -13.16 -14.75 -0.69
C THR A 42 -11.96 -15.48 -1.27
N VAL A 43 -11.45 -16.49 -0.55
CA VAL A 43 -10.37 -17.36 -1.02
C VAL A 43 -10.69 -18.83 -0.80
N THR A 44 -10.04 -19.72 -1.54
CA THR A 44 -10.11 -21.17 -1.29
C THR A 44 -8.79 -21.71 -0.76
N VAL A 45 -8.88 -22.57 0.25
CA VAL A 45 -7.73 -23.10 0.99
C VAL A 45 -7.78 -24.62 1.13
N SER A 46 -6.61 -25.22 1.25
CA SER A 46 -6.43 -26.64 1.58
C SER A 46 -5.28 -26.84 2.54
N ARG A 47 -5.25 -28.00 3.20
CA ARG A 47 -4.11 -28.38 4.03
C ARG A 47 -2.90 -28.65 3.15
N PHE A 48 -1.73 -28.26 3.61
CA PHE A 48 -0.45 -28.61 2.99
C PHE A 48 0.43 -29.33 4.01
N THR A 49 1.43 -30.06 3.52
CA THR A 49 2.46 -30.66 4.37
C THR A 49 3.57 -29.63 4.60
N PRO A 50 3.79 -29.13 5.84
CA PRO A 50 4.86 -28.18 6.13
C PRO A 50 6.25 -28.76 5.86
N ARG A 51 7.16 -27.92 5.36
CA ARG A 51 8.61 -28.17 5.28
C ARG A 51 9.28 -27.54 6.49
N ASP A 52 10.49 -28.00 6.84
CA ASP A 52 11.28 -27.42 7.94
C ASP A 52 11.58 -25.92 7.77
N THR A 53 11.45 -25.40 6.55
CA THR A 53 11.66 -23.99 6.21
C THR A 53 10.38 -23.14 6.25
N ASP A 54 9.22 -23.74 6.53
CA ASP A 54 7.95 -23.03 6.66
C ASP A 54 7.71 -22.60 8.10
N LYS A 55 7.29 -21.35 8.29
CA LYS A 55 6.74 -20.89 9.57
C LYS A 55 5.30 -21.37 9.69
N THR A 56 5.02 -22.16 10.72
CA THR A 56 3.67 -22.66 11.05
C THR A 56 3.01 -21.91 12.19
N ALA A 57 3.74 -20.98 12.82
CA ALA A 57 3.29 -20.23 13.97
C ALA A 57 3.40 -18.72 13.76
N LEU A 58 2.49 -17.99 14.40
CA LEU A 58 2.60 -16.56 14.61
C LEU A 58 3.46 -16.33 15.86
N ALA A 59 4.50 -15.51 15.76
CA ALA A 59 5.37 -15.17 16.89
C ALA A 59 5.38 -13.66 17.13
N TRP A 60 5.42 -13.25 18.40
CA TRP A 60 5.52 -11.85 18.80
C TRP A 60 6.34 -11.69 20.08
N THR A 61 6.74 -10.46 20.37
CA THR A 61 7.47 -10.10 21.59
C THR A 61 6.63 -9.13 22.39
N ASP A 62 6.40 -9.41 23.67
CA ASP A 62 5.62 -8.52 24.52
C ASP A 62 6.41 -7.28 25.00
N GLU A 63 5.73 -6.37 25.71
CA GLU A 63 6.35 -5.15 26.26
C GLU A 63 7.50 -5.42 27.25
N GLN A 64 7.59 -6.63 27.80
CA GLN A 64 8.66 -7.06 28.72
C GLN A 64 9.84 -7.69 27.97
N GLY A 65 9.73 -7.84 26.65
CA GLY A 65 10.75 -8.47 25.82
C GLY A 65 10.68 -10.00 25.82
N GLN A 66 9.58 -10.60 26.29
CA GLN A 66 9.38 -12.05 26.26
C GLN A 66 8.81 -12.47 24.91
N GLU A 67 9.39 -13.52 24.32
CA GLU A 67 8.91 -14.11 23.07
C GLU A 67 7.74 -15.06 23.32
N HIS A 68 6.72 -14.95 22.47
CA HIS A 68 5.51 -15.76 22.46
C HIS A 68 5.29 -16.34 21.07
N SER A 69 4.56 -17.46 21.01
CA SER A 69 4.23 -18.14 19.75
C SER A 69 2.84 -18.77 19.82
N PHE A 70 2.12 -18.73 18.70
CA PHE A 70 0.82 -19.33 18.49
C PHE A 70 0.86 -20.23 17.25
N GLU A 71 0.85 -21.55 17.47
CA GLU A 71 0.83 -22.54 16.39
C GLU A 71 -0.50 -22.51 15.64
N MET A 72 -0.42 -22.51 14.31
CA MET A 72 -1.58 -22.42 13.43
C MET A 72 -1.73 -23.69 12.60
N ALA A 73 -2.96 -23.97 12.17
CA ALA A 73 -3.21 -25.11 11.30
C ALA A 73 -2.52 -24.90 9.93
N PRO A 74 -1.93 -25.95 9.32
CA PRO A 74 -1.15 -25.81 8.09
C PRO A 74 -2.06 -25.73 6.86
N TYR A 75 -2.72 -24.59 6.67
CA TYR A 75 -3.52 -24.28 5.48
C TYR A 75 -2.83 -23.26 4.60
N CYS A 76 -2.97 -23.43 3.28
CA CYS A 76 -2.51 -22.50 2.25
C CYS A 76 -3.61 -22.23 1.22
N LEU A 77 -3.46 -21.18 0.41
CA LEU A 77 -4.30 -20.96 -0.76
C LEU A 77 -4.16 -22.12 -1.74
N ASN A 78 -5.27 -22.55 -2.34
CA ASN A 78 -5.33 -23.74 -3.20
C ASN A 78 -5.86 -23.47 -4.63
N ASN A 79 -6.21 -22.21 -4.92
CA ASN A 79 -6.60 -21.78 -6.26
C ASN A 79 -6.11 -20.35 -6.51
N VAL A 80 -4.79 -20.19 -6.52
CA VAL A 80 -4.12 -18.91 -6.63
C VAL A 80 -4.58 -18.14 -7.87
N LYS A 81 -4.90 -18.81 -8.98
CA LYS A 81 -5.44 -18.16 -10.19
C LYS A 81 -6.76 -17.44 -9.93
N GLN A 82 -7.69 -18.09 -9.20
CA GLN A 82 -8.95 -17.46 -8.84
C GLN A 82 -8.75 -16.39 -7.76
N ASP A 83 -7.89 -16.66 -6.79
CA ASP A 83 -7.59 -15.71 -5.71
C ASP A 83 -6.96 -14.41 -6.24
N VAL A 84 -6.16 -14.48 -7.31
CA VAL A 84 -5.65 -13.29 -8.02
C VAL A 84 -6.79 -12.45 -8.62
N LEU A 85 -7.82 -13.08 -9.19
CA LEU A 85 -8.99 -12.35 -9.71
C LEU A 85 -9.79 -11.72 -8.57
N ASN A 86 -9.99 -12.46 -7.48
CA ASN A 86 -10.70 -11.98 -6.31
C ASN A 86 -9.95 -10.80 -5.65
N MET A 87 -8.62 -10.89 -5.54
CA MET A 87 -7.77 -9.83 -5.00
C MET A 87 -7.80 -8.56 -5.87
N ARG A 88 -7.80 -8.70 -7.20
CA ARG A 88 -7.93 -7.53 -8.10
C ARG A 88 -9.28 -6.82 -7.92
N ASN A 89 -10.36 -7.57 -7.77
CA ASN A 89 -11.68 -7.01 -7.51
C ASN A 89 -11.72 -6.32 -6.14
N TYR A 90 -11.19 -6.98 -5.09
CA TYR A 90 -11.08 -6.42 -3.76
C TYR A 90 -10.28 -5.11 -3.76
N ALA A 91 -9.09 -5.08 -4.40
CA ALA A 91 -8.25 -3.89 -4.49
C ALA A 91 -8.97 -2.72 -5.19
N PHE A 92 -9.76 -3.02 -6.23
CA PHE A 92 -10.57 -2.01 -6.91
C PHE A 92 -11.66 -1.43 -6.01
N GLU A 93 -12.43 -2.29 -5.33
CA GLU A 93 -13.52 -1.87 -4.44
C GLU A 93 -13.00 -1.16 -3.18
N ALA A 94 -11.87 -1.62 -2.64
CA ALA A 94 -11.27 -1.08 -1.42
C ALA A 94 -10.60 0.28 -1.60
N ARG A 95 -10.43 0.75 -2.85
CA ARG A 95 -9.80 2.05 -3.15
C ARG A 95 -10.39 3.20 -2.33
N GLY A 96 -11.71 3.34 -2.32
CA GLY A 96 -12.41 4.39 -1.56
C GLY A 96 -12.18 4.25 -0.05
N PRO A 97 -12.54 3.11 0.55
CA PRO A 97 -12.30 2.82 1.96
C PRO A 97 -10.84 3.02 2.43
N TYR A 98 -9.84 2.67 1.60
CA TYR A 98 -8.44 2.96 1.93
C TYR A 98 -8.12 4.46 1.90
N ILE A 99 -8.63 5.20 0.92
CA ILE A 99 -8.48 6.67 0.90
C ILE A 99 -9.05 7.25 2.19
N ASP A 100 -10.26 6.86 2.57
CA ASP A 100 -10.90 7.34 3.81
C ASP A 100 -10.05 7.01 5.04
N SER A 101 -9.53 5.78 5.12
CA SER A 101 -8.66 5.38 6.22
C SER A 101 -7.35 6.15 6.27
N ILE A 102 -6.75 6.51 5.12
CA ILE A 102 -5.53 7.33 5.08
C ILE A 102 -5.86 8.76 5.52
N LEU A 103 -7.00 9.30 5.07
CA LEU A 103 -7.42 10.67 5.38
C LEU A 103 -7.87 10.88 6.83
N ALA A 104 -8.26 9.82 7.54
CA ALA A 104 -8.71 9.88 8.93
C ALA A 104 -7.68 10.54 9.87
N ASN A 105 -6.38 10.29 9.65
CA ASN A 105 -5.29 10.85 10.45
C ASN A 105 -4.39 11.82 9.67
N ALA A 106 -4.76 12.17 8.44
CA ALA A 106 -3.98 13.06 7.59
C ALA A 106 -4.01 14.51 8.11
N ASN A 107 -3.09 15.35 7.65
CA ASN A 107 -3.19 16.81 7.83
C ASN A 107 -4.13 17.43 6.77
N ASP A 108 -4.44 18.72 6.94
CA ASP A 108 -5.37 19.42 6.05
C ASP A 108 -4.82 19.61 4.63
N ILE A 109 -3.50 19.70 4.48
CA ILE A 109 -2.85 19.74 3.16
C ILE A 109 -3.14 18.44 2.40
N THR A 110 -2.89 17.30 3.04
CA THR A 110 -3.10 15.98 2.44
C THR A 110 -4.56 15.77 2.07
N ARG A 111 -5.50 16.08 2.98
CA ARG A 111 -6.93 16.04 2.67
C ARG A 111 -7.28 16.88 1.44
N LYS A 112 -6.78 18.11 1.37
CA LYS A 112 -7.07 19.05 0.28
C LYS A 112 -6.52 18.57 -1.06
N PHE A 113 -5.28 18.07 -1.09
CA PHE A 113 -4.65 17.59 -2.31
C PHE A 113 -5.27 16.28 -2.82
N VAL A 114 -5.61 15.36 -1.91
CA VAL A 114 -6.30 14.12 -2.27
C VAL A 114 -7.69 14.40 -2.81
N ALA A 115 -8.43 15.35 -2.22
CA ALA A 115 -9.72 15.79 -2.74
C ALA A 115 -9.59 16.38 -4.16
N ALA A 116 -8.57 17.21 -4.41
CA ALA A 116 -8.30 17.73 -5.76
C ALA A 116 -7.92 16.62 -6.75
N ALA A 117 -7.20 15.59 -6.29
CA ALA A 117 -6.88 14.43 -7.12
C ALA A 117 -8.13 13.61 -7.47
N GLN A 118 -9.01 13.34 -6.50
CA GLN A 118 -10.29 12.67 -6.71
C GLN A 118 -11.19 13.46 -7.67
N GLN A 119 -11.25 14.79 -7.52
CA GLN A 119 -11.98 15.64 -8.44
C GLN A 119 -11.38 15.58 -9.86
N TYR A 120 -10.06 15.65 -10.00
CA TYR A 120 -9.39 15.56 -11.30
C TYR A 120 -9.75 14.25 -12.03
N ILE A 121 -9.65 13.09 -11.36
CA ILE A 121 -9.97 11.79 -11.98
C ILE A 121 -11.46 11.62 -12.27
N SER A 122 -12.35 12.28 -11.52
CA SER A 122 -13.80 12.24 -11.80
C SER A 122 -14.14 12.95 -13.12
N THR A 123 -13.35 13.96 -13.50
CA THR A 123 -13.54 14.74 -14.73
C THR A 123 -12.76 14.17 -15.92
N LYS A 124 -11.65 13.45 -15.68
CA LYS A 124 -10.80 12.85 -16.70
C LYS A 124 -10.63 11.35 -16.46
N LYS A 125 -11.09 10.53 -17.41
CA LYS A 125 -10.98 9.07 -17.35
C LYS A 125 -9.58 8.58 -17.73
N ASN A 126 -9.15 7.45 -17.15
CA ASN A 126 -7.94 6.71 -17.51
C ASN A 126 -6.65 7.54 -17.41
N THR A 127 -6.54 8.36 -16.37
CA THR A 127 -5.38 9.23 -16.15
C THR A 127 -4.18 8.47 -15.59
N LEU A 128 -2.99 9.07 -15.64
CA LEU A 128 -1.84 8.52 -14.92
C LEU A 128 -2.01 8.73 -13.40
N LEU A 129 -2.72 9.79 -13.01
CA LEU A 129 -3.08 10.06 -11.61
C LEU A 129 -3.97 8.96 -11.02
N GLU A 130 -4.94 8.44 -11.78
CA GLU A 130 -5.77 7.32 -11.33
C GLU A 130 -4.94 6.08 -11.02
N GLN A 131 -3.97 5.74 -11.89
CA GLN A 131 -3.04 4.64 -11.64
C GLN A 131 -2.15 4.90 -10.42
N ALA A 132 -1.73 6.15 -10.18
CA ALA A 132 -0.95 6.50 -8.99
C ALA A 132 -1.77 6.35 -7.70
N ILE A 133 -3.06 6.71 -7.71
CA ILE A 133 -3.98 6.48 -6.59
C ILE A 133 -4.22 4.98 -6.40
N GLU A 134 -4.37 4.22 -7.48
CA GLU A 134 -4.49 2.76 -7.42
C GLU A 134 -3.25 2.13 -6.78
N LEU A 135 -2.04 2.53 -7.18
CA LEU A 135 -0.81 2.10 -6.53
C LEU A 135 -0.82 2.48 -5.04
N TRP A 136 -1.11 3.75 -4.73
CA TRP A 136 -1.10 4.28 -3.37
C TRP A 136 -2.05 3.52 -2.42
N THR A 137 -3.24 3.17 -2.90
CA THR A 137 -4.23 2.43 -2.10
C THR A 137 -3.91 0.94 -2.04
N THR A 138 -3.50 0.33 -3.15
CA THR A 138 -3.18 -1.11 -3.21
C THR A 138 -1.96 -1.46 -2.37
N THR A 139 -0.96 -0.58 -2.23
CA THR A 139 0.19 -0.82 -1.35
C THR A 139 -0.23 -1.08 0.09
N ARG A 140 -1.36 -0.51 0.55
CA ARG A 140 -1.87 -0.71 1.91
C ARG A 140 -2.32 -2.15 2.18
N LEU A 141 -2.58 -2.95 1.13
CA LEU A 141 -3.00 -4.34 1.25
C LEU A 141 -1.91 -5.24 1.84
N THR A 142 -0.64 -4.86 1.73
CA THR A 142 0.49 -5.61 2.31
C THR A 142 0.95 -5.02 3.66
N GLU A 143 0.22 -4.04 4.19
CA GLU A 143 0.58 -3.31 5.42
C GLU A 143 -0.40 -3.58 6.57
N ARG A 144 -1.45 -4.37 6.30
CA ARG A 144 -2.51 -4.70 7.25
C ARG A 144 -2.65 -6.20 7.37
N VAL A 145 -3.02 -6.62 8.58
CA VAL A 145 -3.24 -8.03 8.87
C VAL A 145 -4.54 -8.49 8.21
N TRP A 146 -4.46 -9.61 7.51
CA TRP A 146 -5.65 -10.32 7.05
C TRP A 146 -6.20 -11.19 8.18
N ARG A 147 -7.49 -11.06 8.46
CA ARG A 147 -8.19 -11.93 9.42
C ARG A 147 -9.35 -12.66 8.79
N ILE A 148 -9.60 -13.87 9.28
CA ILE A 148 -10.78 -14.65 8.97
C ILE A 148 -11.99 -14.00 9.65
N CYS A 149 -13.04 -13.76 8.88
CA CYS A 149 -14.27 -13.11 9.35
C CYS A 149 -15.56 -13.86 8.98
N GLY A 150 -15.44 -14.96 8.24
CA GLY A 150 -16.56 -15.84 7.89
C GLY A 150 -16.84 -16.91 8.94
N ASN A 151 -17.80 -17.80 8.63
CA ASN A 151 -18.19 -18.90 9.52
C ASN A 151 -17.15 -20.02 9.61
N GLU A 152 -16.39 -20.27 8.54
CA GLU A 152 -15.31 -21.26 8.55
C GLU A 152 -14.05 -20.62 9.16
N THR A 153 -13.52 -21.23 10.22
CA THR A 153 -12.38 -20.71 10.98
C THR A 153 -11.14 -21.60 10.92
N LEU A 154 -11.18 -22.68 10.13
CA LEU A 154 -10.16 -23.73 10.10
C LEU A 154 -9.97 -24.45 11.45
N GLY A 155 -10.94 -24.32 12.36
CA GLY A 155 -10.85 -24.81 13.73
C GLY A 155 -9.95 -23.97 14.63
N MET A 156 -9.61 -22.74 14.22
CA MET A 156 -8.84 -21.80 15.02
C MET A 156 -9.79 -20.90 15.82
N ASP A 157 -9.38 -20.57 17.04
CA ASP A 157 -10.05 -19.61 17.91
C ASP A 157 -9.34 -18.24 17.83
N PRO A 158 -10.05 -17.12 18.13
CA PRO A 158 -9.41 -15.82 18.23
C PRO A 158 -8.28 -15.82 19.27
N ILE A 159 -7.20 -15.09 18.98
CA ILE A 159 -6.04 -15.02 19.89
C ILE A 159 -6.47 -14.43 21.24
N SER A 160 -6.27 -15.19 22.32
CA SER A 160 -6.67 -14.80 23.67
C SER A 160 -5.60 -13.97 24.41
N ASP A 161 -4.35 -14.01 23.94
CA ASP A 161 -3.25 -13.28 24.57
C ASP A 161 -3.33 -11.79 24.22
N LYS A 162 -3.53 -10.96 25.24
CA LYS A 162 -3.65 -9.49 25.11
C LYS A 162 -2.34 -8.80 24.74
N THR A 163 -1.21 -9.49 24.88
CA THR A 163 0.10 -8.97 24.47
C THR A 163 0.33 -9.13 22.97
N CYS A 164 -0.44 -10.00 22.30
CA CYS A 164 -0.36 -10.17 20.85
C CYS A 164 -0.97 -8.96 20.14
N PRO A 165 -0.30 -8.38 19.12
CA PRO A 165 -0.89 -7.33 18.28
C PRO A 165 -2.22 -7.75 17.63
N ASP A 166 -2.38 -9.04 17.38
CA ASP A 166 -3.57 -9.66 16.76
C ASP A 166 -4.57 -10.19 17.81
N PHE A 167 -4.53 -9.64 19.04
CA PHE A 167 -5.47 -10.00 20.09
C PHE A 167 -6.93 -9.87 19.64
N GLY A 168 -7.72 -10.91 19.90
CA GLY A 168 -9.16 -10.93 19.66
C GLY A 168 -9.56 -11.20 18.21
N ILE A 169 -8.62 -11.49 17.30
CA ILE A 169 -8.91 -11.86 15.92
C ILE A 169 -8.40 -13.27 15.58
N ILE A 170 -8.88 -13.82 14.47
CA ILE A 170 -8.38 -15.05 13.86
C ILE A 170 -7.53 -14.63 12.64
N PRO A 171 -6.21 -14.50 12.75
CA PRO A 171 -5.37 -14.14 11.61
C PRO A 171 -5.36 -15.27 10.57
N VAL A 172 -5.01 -14.93 9.33
CA VAL A 172 -4.65 -15.95 8.34
C VAL A 172 -3.35 -16.66 8.76
N THR A 173 -3.12 -17.87 8.25
CA THR A 173 -1.90 -18.62 8.56
C THR A 173 -0.67 -17.91 7.96
N PRO A 174 0.55 -18.11 8.50
CA PRO A 174 1.74 -17.42 7.99
C PRO A 174 2.00 -17.65 6.49
N ILE A 175 1.72 -18.87 6.00
CA ILE A 175 1.87 -19.20 4.58
C ILE A 175 0.81 -18.47 3.72
N MET A 176 -0.44 -18.38 4.20
CA MET A 176 -1.50 -17.66 3.50
C MET A 176 -1.19 -16.18 3.43
N ASP A 177 -0.72 -15.59 4.52
CA ASP A 177 -0.31 -14.18 4.59
C ASP A 177 0.72 -13.86 3.51
N THR A 178 1.78 -14.67 3.42
CA THR A 178 2.80 -14.49 2.38
C THR A 178 2.28 -14.77 0.97
N GLN A 179 1.38 -15.74 0.78
CA GLN A 179 0.73 -15.95 -0.52
C GLN A 179 -0.12 -14.74 -0.95
N LEU A 180 -0.89 -14.15 -0.03
CA LEU A 180 -1.71 -12.96 -0.27
C LEU A 180 -0.81 -11.75 -0.62
N ASP A 181 0.29 -11.56 0.11
CA ASP A 181 1.28 -10.52 -0.20
C ASP A 181 1.91 -10.73 -1.57
N GLN A 182 2.34 -11.94 -1.91
CA GLN A 182 2.94 -12.22 -3.22
C GLN A 182 1.95 -12.02 -4.36
N ILE A 183 0.67 -12.36 -4.17
CA ILE A 183 -0.40 -12.02 -5.13
C ILE A 183 -0.45 -10.50 -5.33
N VAL A 184 -0.58 -9.72 -4.26
CA VAL A 184 -0.66 -8.25 -4.36
C VAL A 184 0.58 -7.67 -5.03
N ILE A 185 1.77 -8.07 -4.58
CA ILE A 185 3.06 -7.54 -5.05
C ILE A 185 3.25 -7.87 -6.53
N ARG A 186 3.12 -9.13 -6.93
CA ARG A 186 3.52 -9.58 -8.27
C ARG A 186 2.43 -9.35 -9.31
N GLU A 187 1.18 -9.58 -8.95
CA GLU A 187 0.07 -9.53 -9.90
C GLU A 187 -0.59 -8.15 -10.02
N ILE A 188 -0.31 -7.24 -9.08
CA ILE A 188 -0.92 -5.90 -9.04
C ILE A 188 0.14 -4.79 -8.96
N LEU A 189 0.95 -4.75 -7.89
CA LEU A 189 1.87 -3.63 -7.63
C LEU A 189 3.01 -3.54 -8.66
N LEU A 190 3.68 -4.65 -9.00
CA LEU A 190 4.78 -4.63 -9.99
C LEU A 190 4.31 -4.20 -11.39
N PRO A 191 3.19 -4.72 -11.94
CA PRO A 191 2.62 -4.21 -13.18
C PRO A 191 2.24 -2.73 -13.13
N LEU A 192 1.62 -2.27 -12.03
CA LEU A 192 1.28 -0.85 -11.83
C LEU A 192 2.54 0.02 -11.80
N ARG A 193 3.55 -0.37 -11.01
CA ARG A 193 4.84 0.33 -10.91
C ARG A 193 5.47 0.51 -12.29
N ASN A 194 5.58 -0.57 -13.07
CA ASN A 194 6.21 -0.51 -14.39
C ASN A 194 5.45 0.42 -15.36
N ARG A 195 4.10 0.37 -15.34
CA ARG A 195 3.28 1.28 -16.16
C ARG A 195 3.43 2.74 -15.74
N ILE A 196 3.42 3.01 -14.43
CA ILE A 196 3.54 4.37 -13.90
C ILE A 196 4.92 4.94 -14.21
N LEU A 197 6.00 4.20 -13.92
CA LEU A 197 7.37 4.64 -14.17
C LEU A 197 7.59 4.94 -15.66
N TYR A 198 7.16 4.06 -16.55
CA TYR A 198 7.31 4.27 -17.99
C TYR A 198 6.63 5.55 -18.47
N LYS A 199 5.37 5.79 -18.05
CA LYS A 199 4.61 6.98 -18.46
C LYS A 199 5.12 8.25 -17.79
N LEU A 200 5.43 8.19 -16.49
CA LEU A 200 5.87 9.35 -15.72
C LEU A 200 7.26 9.81 -16.16
N ASP A 201 8.19 8.90 -16.41
CA ASP A 201 9.53 9.24 -16.94
C ASP A 201 9.42 10.00 -18.27
N GLY A 202 8.57 9.54 -19.19
CA GLY A 202 8.30 10.25 -20.43
C GLY A 202 7.75 11.67 -20.22
N ARG A 203 6.76 11.83 -19.32
CA ARG A 203 6.17 13.13 -19.01
C ARG A 203 7.13 14.09 -18.30
N LEU A 204 8.06 13.58 -17.51
CA LEU A 204 9.02 14.40 -16.76
C LEU A 204 10.23 14.81 -17.62
N LYS A 205 10.57 14.04 -18.65
CA LYS A 205 11.61 14.39 -19.63
C LYS A 205 11.14 15.44 -20.63
N GLU A 206 9.89 15.37 -21.05
CA GLU A 206 9.27 16.32 -21.98
C GLU A 206 8.01 16.93 -21.36
N PRO A 207 8.16 17.81 -20.35
CA PRO A 207 7.02 18.34 -19.61
C PRO A 207 6.13 19.21 -20.48
N LYS A 208 4.85 18.86 -20.56
CA LYS A 208 3.84 19.66 -21.25
C LYS A 208 3.04 20.49 -20.26
N ARG A 209 2.71 21.72 -20.67
CA ARG A 209 2.01 22.70 -19.83
C ARG A 209 0.59 22.28 -19.47
N ASP A 210 -0.10 21.51 -20.32
CA ASP A 210 -1.45 20.97 -20.10
C ASP A 210 -1.49 19.70 -19.23
N GLU A 211 -0.35 19.01 -19.10
CA GLU A 211 -0.16 17.87 -18.19
C GLU A 211 0.40 18.30 -16.82
N TRP A 212 0.81 19.57 -16.67
CA TRP A 212 1.51 20.10 -15.49
C TRP A 212 0.77 19.81 -14.18
N PHE A 213 -0.55 20.08 -14.13
CA PHE A 213 -1.34 19.90 -12.91
C PHE A 213 -1.49 18.42 -12.53
N GLU A 214 -1.61 17.54 -13.52
CA GLU A 214 -1.68 16.09 -13.27
C GLU A 214 -0.35 15.58 -12.71
N ASN A 215 0.77 16.00 -13.31
CA ASN A 215 2.10 15.62 -12.86
C ASN A 215 2.39 16.14 -11.45
N PHE A 216 1.93 17.36 -11.13
CA PHE A 216 1.99 17.93 -9.79
C PHE A 216 1.26 17.05 -8.76
N LEU A 217 0.02 16.65 -9.04
CA LEU A 217 -0.75 15.77 -8.17
C LEU A 217 -0.16 14.35 -8.08
N ILE A 218 0.38 13.81 -9.17
CA ILE A 218 1.02 12.48 -9.16
C ILE A 218 2.21 12.47 -8.20
N ILE A 219 3.10 13.48 -8.29
CA ILE A 219 4.26 13.57 -7.40
C ILE A 219 3.79 13.68 -5.94
N PHE A 220 2.76 14.47 -5.66
CA PHE A 220 2.17 14.56 -4.33
C PHE A 220 1.69 13.20 -3.81
N ILE A 221 0.89 12.46 -4.58
CA ILE A 221 0.36 11.15 -4.19
C ILE A 221 1.49 10.13 -3.97
N LEU A 222 2.52 10.12 -4.83
CA LEU A 222 3.66 9.22 -4.67
C LEU A 222 4.47 9.53 -3.40
N LEU A 223 4.69 10.81 -3.09
CA LEU A 223 5.34 11.23 -1.85
C LEU A 223 4.50 10.85 -0.61
N SER A 224 3.18 11.06 -0.67
CA SER A 224 2.25 10.64 0.39
C SER A 224 2.23 9.12 0.58
N SER A 225 2.41 8.34 -0.50
CA SER A 225 2.57 6.89 -0.39
C SER A 225 3.83 6.49 0.38
N ILE A 226 4.95 7.18 0.14
CA ILE A 226 6.21 6.91 0.84
C ILE A 226 6.11 7.30 2.32
N GLU A 227 5.42 8.39 2.63
CA GLU A 227 5.11 8.78 4.00
C GLU A 227 4.32 7.68 4.73
N ALA A 228 3.25 7.17 4.11
CA ALA A 228 2.45 6.08 4.66
C ALA A 228 3.28 4.80 4.90
N CYS A 229 4.12 4.38 3.93
CA CYS A 229 5.01 3.24 4.10
C CYS A 229 6.01 3.46 5.25
N SER A 230 6.51 4.68 5.41
CA SER A 230 7.43 5.03 6.50
C SER A 230 6.75 4.91 7.87
N VAL A 231 5.53 5.41 8.00
CA VAL A 231 4.73 5.28 9.23
C VAL A 231 4.45 3.81 9.54
N HIS A 232 4.09 3.01 8.53
CA HIS A 232 3.89 1.57 8.70
C HIS A 232 5.18 0.87 9.17
N GLY A 233 6.32 1.13 8.52
CA GLY A 233 7.60 0.52 8.89
C GLY A 233 8.07 0.89 10.30
N GLU A 234 7.74 2.10 10.78
CA GLU A 234 8.00 2.51 12.17
C GLU A 234 7.10 1.77 13.16
N LYS A 235 5.80 1.66 12.84
CA LYS A 235 4.83 0.93 13.66
C LYS A 235 5.23 -0.54 13.77
N PHE A 236 5.54 -1.19 12.64
CA PHE A 236 5.97 -2.58 12.61
C PHE A 236 7.23 -2.81 13.44
N ALA A 237 8.23 -1.92 13.35
CA ALA A 237 9.45 -2.06 14.16
C ALA A 237 9.17 -2.03 15.66
N LYS A 238 8.22 -1.19 16.10
CA LYS A 238 7.78 -1.12 17.50
C LYS A 238 7.03 -2.38 17.92
N GLU A 239 6.10 -2.87 17.10
CA GLU A 239 5.29 -4.06 17.39
C GLU A 239 6.12 -5.33 17.54
N PHE A 240 7.23 -5.45 16.80
CA PHE A 240 8.15 -6.58 16.90
C PHE A 240 9.35 -6.32 17.82
N GLY A 241 9.29 -5.28 18.68
CA GLY A 241 10.32 -5.01 19.69
C GLY A 241 11.70 -4.68 19.12
N LEU A 242 11.79 -4.22 17.87
CA LEU A 242 13.06 -3.93 17.22
C LEU A 242 13.68 -2.66 17.81
N ARG A 243 14.98 -2.70 18.11
CA ARG A 243 15.73 -1.55 18.68
C ARG A 243 16.04 -0.43 17.68
N ARG A 244 15.51 -0.52 16.46
CA ARG A 244 15.74 0.41 15.35
C ARG A 244 14.42 1.05 14.95
N ARG A 245 14.48 2.26 14.38
CA ARG A 245 13.28 3.01 14.00
C ARG A 245 12.43 2.30 12.95
N TYR A 246 13.06 1.62 12.00
CA TYR A 246 12.38 0.88 10.93
C TYR A 246 12.85 -0.57 10.90
N ALA A 247 11.95 -1.48 10.50
CA ALA A 247 12.26 -2.89 10.43
C ALA A 247 13.26 -3.24 9.33
N ASP A 248 13.29 -2.49 8.24
CA ASP A 248 14.34 -2.57 7.23
C ASP A 248 14.90 -1.16 6.94
N MET A 249 16.16 -0.95 7.31
CA MET A 249 16.83 0.33 7.10
C MET A 249 17.29 0.52 5.65
N GLU A 250 17.56 -0.56 4.92
CA GLU A 250 17.95 -0.49 3.50
C GLU A 250 16.74 -0.13 2.64
N GLU A 251 15.59 -0.74 2.95
CA GLU A 251 14.30 -0.37 2.35
C GLU A 251 13.98 1.11 2.63
N PHE A 252 14.08 1.55 3.88
CA PHE A 252 13.83 2.95 4.23
C PHE A 252 14.79 3.93 3.52
N ASN A 253 16.07 3.57 3.40
CA ASN A 253 17.03 4.37 2.62
C ASN A 253 16.62 4.47 1.15
N SER A 254 16.06 3.40 0.58
CA SER A 254 15.53 3.37 -0.78
C SER A 254 14.29 4.26 -0.94
N TYR A 255 13.43 4.32 0.07
CA TYR A 255 12.31 5.27 0.14
C TYR A 255 12.79 6.72 0.13
N PHE A 256 13.77 7.05 0.98
CA PHE A 256 14.35 8.39 1.02
C PHE A 256 15.01 8.79 -0.30
N HIS A 257 15.73 7.85 -0.93
CA HIS A 257 16.30 8.06 -2.26
C HIS A 257 15.22 8.32 -3.32
N SER A 258 14.11 7.58 -3.27
CA SER A 258 12.97 7.75 -4.17
C SER A 258 12.32 9.13 -4.02
N CYS A 259 12.13 9.61 -2.77
CA CYS A 259 11.67 10.98 -2.51
C CYS A 259 12.57 12.02 -3.17
N ARG A 260 13.89 11.87 -3.04
CA ARG A 260 14.86 12.81 -3.65
C ARG A 260 14.77 12.83 -5.16
N ILE A 261 14.58 11.68 -5.80
CA ILE A 261 14.39 11.59 -7.26
C ILE A 261 13.10 12.32 -7.66
N LEU A 262 11.98 12.03 -6.98
CA LEU A 262 10.69 12.68 -7.24
C LEU A 262 10.79 14.21 -7.09
N LEU A 263 11.44 14.69 -6.02
CA LEU A 263 11.66 16.10 -5.79
C LEU A 263 12.60 16.73 -6.83
N ALA A 264 13.66 16.05 -7.26
CA ALA A 264 14.53 16.54 -8.33
C ALA A 264 13.75 16.74 -9.64
N HIS A 265 12.88 15.78 -9.98
CA HIS A 265 11.98 15.93 -11.12
C HIS A 265 10.94 17.02 -10.92
N PHE A 266 10.38 17.18 -9.72
CA PHE A 266 9.51 18.30 -9.37
C PHE A 266 10.21 19.66 -9.61
N HIS A 267 11.48 19.78 -9.22
CA HIS A 267 12.28 20.98 -9.46
C HIS A 267 12.47 21.28 -10.95
N ILE A 268 12.79 20.27 -11.75
CA ILE A 268 13.11 20.45 -13.17
C ILE A 268 11.83 20.60 -14.01
N ALA A 269 10.89 19.67 -13.88
CA ALA A 269 9.71 19.58 -14.73
C ALA A 269 8.58 20.52 -14.30
N LEU A 270 8.49 20.84 -13.00
CA LEU A 270 7.40 21.64 -12.45
C LEU A 270 7.84 23.00 -11.90
N ASN A 271 9.09 23.40 -12.16
CA ASN A 271 9.69 24.67 -11.70
C ASN A 271 9.84 24.79 -10.17
N GLY A 272 9.89 23.67 -9.45
CA GLY A 272 10.25 23.61 -8.04
C GLY A 272 9.33 24.43 -7.13
N SER A 273 9.89 25.38 -6.38
CA SER A 273 9.13 26.26 -5.48
C SER A 273 8.42 27.41 -6.21
N THR A 274 8.67 27.63 -7.50
CA THR A 274 8.02 28.69 -8.29
C THR A 274 6.48 28.58 -8.23
N PRO A 275 5.88 27.40 -8.43
CA PRO A 275 4.46 27.12 -8.17
C PRO A 275 3.90 27.62 -6.84
N LEU A 276 4.71 27.66 -5.79
CA LEU A 276 4.29 28.04 -4.45
C LEU A 276 4.42 29.56 -4.21
N THR A 277 5.06 30.30 -5.12
CA THR A 277 5.39 31.72 -4.94
C THR A 277 4.70 32.66 -5.93
N ILE A 278 4.32 32.19 -7.12
CA ILE A 278 3.70 33.01 -8.16
C ILE A 278 2.20 33.21 -7.94
N ASP A 279 1.64 34.36 -8.33
CA ASP A 279 0.20 34.55 -8.44
C ASP A 279 -0.38 33.80 -9.66
N TRP A 280 -1.08 32.69 -9.41
CA TRP A 280 -1.73 31.82 -10.39
C TRP A 280 -2.92 32.47 -11.08
N LEU A 281 -3.50 33.53 -10.50
CA LEU A 281 -4.57 34.31 -11.12
C LEU A 281 -4.02 35.35 -12.11
N SER A 282 -2.70 35.59 -12.10
CA SER A 282 -2.03 36.47 -13.05
C SER A 282 -1.91 35.85 -14.44
N PRO A 283 -2.04 36.64 -15.54
CA PRO A 283 -1.76 36.17 -16.91
C PRO A 283 -0.33 35.63 -17.11
N LYS A 284 0.61 35.96 -16.23
CA LYS A 284 1.99 35.44 -16.29
C LYS A 284 2.06 33.94 -15.98
N ALA A 285 1.16 33.44 -15.12
CA ALA A 285 1.14 32.04 -14.71
C ALA A 285 0.78 31.09 -15.86
N ASP A 286 0.02 31.58 -16.86
CA ASP A 286 -0.35 30.78 -18.02
C ASP A 286 0.89 30.27 -18.75
N LYS A 287 2.01 31.01 -18.77
CA LYS A 287 3.26 30.58 -19.40
C LYS A 287 3.86 29.32 -18.77
N LEU A 288 3.54 29.02 -17.52
CA LEU A 288 4.08 27.88 -16.77
C LEU A 288 3.19 26.64 -16.89
N ALA A 289 1.87 26.82 -16.88
CA ALA A 289 0.91 25.72 -16.96
C ALA A 289 -0.40 26.17 -17.61
N VAL A 290 -1.06 25.27 -18.34
CA VAL A 290 -2.42 25.47 -18.85
C VAL A 290 -3.38 24.95 -17.78
N LEU A 291 -3.95 25.87 -17.00
CA LEU A 291 -4.81 25.55 -15.85
C LEU A 291 -6.22 26.10 -16.01
N THR A 292 -7.20 25.37 -15.51
CA THR A 292 -8.58 25.88 -15.34
C THR A 292 -8.61 26.92 -14.21
N LEU A 293 -9.64 27.77 -14.19
CA LEU A 293 -9.82 28.75 -13.11
C LEU A 293 -9.92 28.07 -11.73
N GLU A 294 -10.54 26.89 -11.68
CA GLU A 294 -10.64 26.08 -10.47
C GLU A 294 -9.28 25.58 -9.99
N GLN A 295 -8.44 25.04 -10.89
CA GLN A 295 -7.08 24.61 -10.55
C GLN A 295 -6.21 25.76 -10.06
N LYS A 296 -6.33 26.95 -10.67
CA LYS A 296 -5.63 28.17 -10.22
C LYS A 296 -6.05 28.56 -8.81
N ARG A 297 -7.36 28.58 -8.53
CA ARG A 297 -7.91 28.88 -7.19
C ARG A 297 -7.47 27.86 -6.15
N PHE A 298 -7.43 26.58 -6.51
CA PHE A 298 -6.91 25.52 -5.64
C PHE A 298 -5.46 25.80 -5.24
N LEU A 299 -4.59 26.11 -6.20
CA LEU A 299 -3.17 26.38 -5.94
C LEU A 299 -2.98 27.63 -5.07
N GLU A 300 -3.72 28.72 -5.33
CA GLU A 300 -3.69 29.90 -4.46
C GLU A 300 -4.10 29.58 -3.02
N ALA A 301 -5.17 28.81 -2.85
CA ALA A 301 -5.65 28.45 -1.52
C ALA A 301 -4.76 27.43 -0.81
N ALA A 302 -3.85 26.75 -1.51
CA ALA A 302 -2.91 25.78 -0.93
C ALA A 302 -1.64 26.44 -0.38
N LYS A 303 -1.20 27.57 -0.95
CA LYS A 303 0.03 28.26 -0.54
C LYS A 303 0.12 28.61 0.95
N PRO A 304 -0.87 29.30 1.57
CA PRO A 304 -0.75 29.67 2.97
C PRO A 304 -0.68 28.42 3.87
N MET A 305 -1.41 27.35 3.53
CA MET A 305 -1.38 26.09 4.27
C MET A 305 0.02 25.45 4.24
N ILE A 306 0.65 25.43 3.07
CA ILE A 306 2.02 24.92 2.89
C ILE A 306 3.04 25.75 3.70
N ALA A 307 2.89 27.08 3.71
CA ALA A 307 3.77 27.97 4.46
C ALA A 307 3.63 27.83 5.98
N GLU A 308 2.42 27.56 6.48
CA GLU A 308 2.13 27.38 7.92
C GLU A 308 2.74 26.09 8.49
N GLU A 309 2.81 25.03 7.70
CA GLU A 309 3.42 23.73 8.08
C GLU A 309 4.96 23.73 8.01
N GLY A 310 5.59 24.85 7.64
CA GLY A 310 7.05 25.01 7.65
C GLY A 310 7.78 24.27 6.52
N MET A 311 7.11 24.02 5.39
CA MET A 311 7.72 23.45 4.16
C MET A 311 8.37 24.51 3.27
#